data_AF-A0A0B0IBQ1-F1
#
_entry.id   AF-A0A0B0IBQ1-F1
#
_cell.length_a   1.000
_cell.length_b   1.000
_cell.length_c   1.000
_cell.angle_alpha   90.00
_cell.angle_beta   90.00
_cell.angle_gamma   90.00
#
_symmetry.space_group_name_H-M   'P 1'
#
loop_
_entity.id
_entity.type
_entity.pdbx_description
1 polymer ?
#
loop_
_entity_poly.entity_id
_entity_poly.type
_entity_poly.pdbx_seq_one_letter_code
_entity_poly.pdbx_strand_id
1 'polypeptide(L)'
;MDKKFILLILSGIIVISLMGIFTVHAIHSDNLSNQLDIANNHFDREEYEKSIEAYINVLELDPLNVNARLGLSKAYLAISNFDQAKTILLEGIELIPIEESFYSNLAHIYIGESEVIAALKILENGISITDSSSLQETYESINESIFIKSRTLVQKEYSRKLELVWEKDSGETIPLTANWQVLDNSIGIIEESETNDKHVDFFGIEVGETVVRADVEDFSIDKQIIVREQVLENIIVKPQEHKTLAIGQPLSITLEGLDAAGNPIDFNPEWSMSNKIGELETSSGLQSTFTAFQEGQTTISIRYEDYQKQFDLNIEGENKTISYETTGGGEVIIFPGQTSYPIDSLVTIEARPKAGWKFIGWGGDLEGESNPANITVTDHLNIQAIFEEELTHTLSLDKTGDGEIIRSSMNSEFTHMDTITLTARPSSGWTFKGWEGSEPTTNDRITVTMNNNKSFKAIFVKKENNPQPEPTQEQQSPTPSYTLSLGASEGGQIRKDQSGNQFKNGTKVNLTALPNPGWKFDRWEGAISGTSGNATITMNENKNVRAVFSKEEPKNFNLSTTISGDGTISGVRNGSYTDGSTATITAVPAEGWEFDHWEGDASGNNPSLSITINRDMAITAVFKSSDLD
;
A
#
# COMPACT_ATOMS: atom_id res chain seq x y z
N MET A 1 38.43 25.11 66.49
CA MET A 1 37.88 24.12 65.54
C MET A 1 39.03 23.68 64.64
N ASP A 2 39.37 22.40 64.65
CA ASP A 2 40.61 21.87 64.05
C ASP A 2 40.53 21.92 62.51
N LYS A 3 41.57 22.45 61.85
CA LYS A 3 41.58 22.67 60.38
C LYS A 3 41.43 21.36 59.61
N LYS A 4 41.86 20.23 60.19
CA LYS A 4 41.65 18.88 59.62
C LYS A 4 40.18 18.44 59.66
N PHE A 5 39.41 18.91 60.65
CA PHE A 5 38.00 18.61 60.79
C PHE A 5 37.14 19.38 59.78
N ILE A 6 37.54 20.62 59.45
CA ILE A 6 36.86 21.46 58.45
C ILE A 6 37.07 20.89 57.03
N LEU A 7 38.27 20.38 56.71
CA LEU A 7 38.56 19.74 55.41
C LEU A 7 37.79 18.43 55.19
N LEU A 8 37.59 17.62 56.24
CA LEU A 8 36.78 16.40 56.19
C LEU A 8 35.29 16.68 55.99
N ILE A 9 34.78 17.77 56.59
CA ILE A 9 33.39 18.20 56.41
C ILE A 9 33.18 18.76 54.99
N LEU A 10 34.13 19.53 54.46
CA LEU A 10 34.06 20.05 53.08
C LEU A 10 34.19 18.94 52.02
N SER A 11 35.04 17.93 52.21
CA SER A 11 35.11 16.79 51.28
C SER A 11 33.86 15.91 51.35
N GLY A 12 33.26 15.74 52.53
CA GLY A 12 31.99 15.01 52.69
C GLY A 12 30.81 15.74 52.02
N ILE A 13 30.75 17.07 52.11
CA ILE A 13 29.70 17.87 51.47
C ILE A 13 29.83 17.84 49.94
N ILE A 14 31.05 17.89 49.39
CA ILE A 14 31.26 17.79 47.93
C ILE A 14 30.89 16.40 47.40
N VAL A 15 31.19 15.31 48.13
CA VAL A 15 30.79 13.94 47.75
C VAL A 15 29.27 13.73 47.87
N ILE A 16 28.61 14.32 48.88
CA ILE A 16 27.15 14.25 49.05
C ILE A 16 26.42 15.13 48.02
N SER A 17 26.98 16.27 47.63
CA SER A 17 26.45 17.11 46.54
C SER A 17 26.66 16.49 45.16
N LEU A 18 27.79 15.82 44.91
CA LEU A 18 28.00 15.02 43.69
C LEU A 18 27.12 13.77 43.66
N MET A 19 26.95 13.05 44.77
CA MET A 19 25.97 11.96 44.87
C MET A 19 24.54 12.46 44.69
N GLY A 20 24.18 13.63 45.22
CA GLY A 20 22.87 14.26 45.05
C GLY A 20 22.56 14.60 43.58
N ILE A 21 23.53 15.18 42.88
CA ILE A 21 23.43 15.47 41.43
C ILE A 21 23.35 14.16 40.62
N PHE A 22 24.18 13.15 40.94
CA PHE A 22 24.11 11.83 40.30
C PHE A 22 22.79 11.10 40.58
N THR A 23 22.21 11.20 41.79
CA THR A 23 20.93 10.57 42.11
C THR A 23 19.74 11.27 41.45
N VAL A 24 19.76 12.60 41.31
CA VAL A 24 18.68 13.33 40.60
C VAL A 24 18.78 13.12 39.09
N HIS A 25 19.98 13.03 38.53
CA HIS A 25 20.18 12.66 37.12
C HIS A 25 19.78 11.20 36.85
N ALA A 26 20.15 10.26 37.74
CA ALA A 26 19.78 8.84 37.62
C ALA A 26 18.27 8.60 37.77
N ILE A 27 17.60 9.29 38.70
CA ILE A 27 16.14 9.16 38.89
C ILE A 27 15.38 9.75 37.69
N HIS A 28 15.85 10.85 37.10
CA HIS A 28 15.24 11.40 35.89
C HIS A 28 15.52 10.55 34.64
N SER A 29 16.72 9.96 34.49
CA SER A 29 17.03 9.06 33.38
C SER A 29 16.27 7.73 33.46
N ASP A 30 16.10 7.17 34.67
CA ASP A 30 15.33 5.93 34.89
C ASP A 30 13.84 6.15 34.59
N ASN A 31 13.28 7.32 34.93
CA ASN A 31 11.91 7.66 34.59
C ASN A 31 11.73 7.85 33.07
N LEU A 32 12.68 8.52 32.39
CA LEU A 32 12.60 8.75 30.94
C LEU A 32 12.71 7.44 30.14
N SER A 33 13.66 6.56 30.50
CA SER A 33 13.79 5.24 29.87
C SER A 33 12.53 4.40 30.06
N ASN A 34 11.96 4.41 31.26
CA ASN A 34 10.72 3.70 31.55
C ASN A 34 9.51 4.25 30.76
N GLN A 35 9.43 5.57 30.54
CA GLN A 35 8.38 6.17 29.71
C GLN A 35 8.54 5.83 28.22
N LEU A 36 9.78 5.81 27.72
CA LEU A 36 10.06 5.37 26.35
C LEU A 36 9.69 3.90 26.14
N ASP A 37 10.01 3.03 27.11
CA ASP A 37 9.60 1.62 27.06
C ASP A 37 8.08 1.45 27.07
N ILE A 38 7.36 2.24 27.86
CA ILE A 38 5.89 2.27 27.85
C ILE A 38 5.36 2.67 26.47
N ALA A 39 5.95 3.71 25.86
CA ALA A 39 5.53 4.18 24.53
C ALA A 39 5.77 3.14 23.44
N ASN A 40 6.95 2.51 23.40
CA ASN A 40 7.28 1.40 22.50
C ASN A 40 6.34 0.21 22.72
N ASN A 41 6.02 -0.10 23.97
CA ASN A 41 5.20 -1.25 24.32
C ASN A 41 3.71 -1.04 23.98
N HIS A 42 3.24 0.21 23.93
CA HIS A 42 1.95 0.53 23.31
C HIS A 42 2.02 0.40 21.79
N PHE A 43 3.11 0.84 21.16
CA PHE A 43 3.32 0.70 19.71
C PHE A 43 3.29 -0.76 19.27
N ASP A 44 4.03 -1.65 19.94
CA ASP A 44 4.11 -3.08 19.63
C ASP A 44 2.78 -3.83 19.81
N ARG A 45 1.84 -3.26 20.57
CA ARG A 45 0.48 -3.78 20.75
C ARG A 45 -0.53 -3.14 19.79
N GLU A 46 -0.05 -2.37 18.82
CA GLU A 46 -0.86 -1.63 17.86
C GLU A 46 -1.80 -0.61 18.53
N GLU A 47 -1.49 -0.20 19.76
CA GLU A 47 -2.23 0.84 20.52
C GLU A 47 -1.65 2.23 20.16
N TYR A 48 -1.69 2.58 18.87
CA TYR A 48 -0.94 3.71 18.33
C TYR A 48 -1.32 5.05 18.97
N GLU A 49 -2.58 5.32 19.30
CA GLU A 49 -2.97 6.57 19.97
C GLU A 49 -2.37 6.69 21.37
N LYS A 50 -2.28 5.59 22.12
CA LYS A 50 -1.64 5.57 23.45
C LYS A 50 -0.13 5.71 23.31
N SER A 51 0.44 5.10 22.28
CA SER A 51 1.86 5.21 21.97
C SER A 51 2.24 6.65 21.60
N ILE A 52 1.42 7.34 20.80
CA ILE A 52 1.56 8.77 20.47
C ILE A 52 1.55 9.61 21.74
N GLU A 53 0.55 9.46 22.61
CA GLU A 53 0.48 10.20 23.88
C GLU A 53 1.73 9.95 24.75
N ALA A 54 2.18 8.70 24.84
CA ALA A 54 3.36 8.32 25.61
C ALA A 54 4.66 8.92 25.02
N TYR A 55 4.86 8.88 23.70
CA TYR A 55 6.01 9.53 23.07
C TYR A 55 5.98 11.06 23.21
N ILE A 56 4.80 11.70 23.11
CA ILE A 56 4.67 13.14 23.36
C ILE A 56 5.12 13.46 24.79
N ASN A 57 4.68 12.68 25.79
CA ASN A 57 5.13 12.86 27.17
C ASN A 57 6.65 12.70 27.34
N VAL A 58 7.28 11.78 26.60
CA VAL A 58 8.74 11.65 26.57
C VAL A 58 9.39 12.91 26.00
N LEU A 59 8.85 13.46 24.90
CA LEU A 59 9.37 14.67 24.25
C LEU A 59 9.09 15.97 25.02
N GLU A 60 8.05 16.03 25.84
CA GLU A 60 7.82 17.13 26.79
C GLU A 60 8.92 17.19 27.87
N LEU A 61 9.42 16.02 28.28
CA LEU A 61 10.50 15.90 29.27
C LEU A 61 11.88 16.06 28.64
N ASP A 62 12.08 15.50 27.45
CA ASP A 62 13.32 15.56 26.69
C ASP A 62 13.05 15.79 25.19
N PRO A 63 13.00 17.07 24.75
CA PRO A 63 12.80 17.40 23.35
C PRO A 63 13.91 16.90 22.41
N LEU A 64 15.09 16.49 22.92
CA LEU A 64 16.19 16.01 22.07
C LEU A 64 16.21 14.47 21.97
N ASN A 65 15.18 13.79 22.46
CA ASN A 65 15.13 12.33 22.44
C ASN A 65 14.85 11.79 21.02
N VAL A 66 15.91 11.34 20.33
CA VAL A 66 15.84 10.81 18.96
C VAL A 66 14.87 9.64 18.85
N ASN A 67 14.97 8.65 19.75
CA ASN A 67 14.16 7.44 19.70
C ASN A 67 12.67 7.74 19.88
N ALA A 68 12.32 8.65 20.78
CA ALA A 68 10.93 9.07 20.97
C ALA A 68 10.37 9.82 19.75
N ARG A 69 11.18 10.67 19.08
CA ARG A 69 10.77 11.33 17.82
C ARG A 69 10.56 10.33 16.69
N LEU A 70 11.49 9.41 16.50
CA LEU A 70 11.37 8.35 15.49
C LEU A 70 10.18 7.44 15.79
N GLY A 71 9.98 7.06 17.05
CA GLY A 71 8.83 6.28 17.50
C GLY A 71 7.51 7.00 17.29
N LEU A 72 7.43 8.29 17.62
CA LEU A 72 6.26 9.14 17.39
C LEU A 72 5.94 9.28 15.90
N SER A 73 6.95 9.53 15.07
CA SER A 73 6.78 9.58 13.62
C SER A 73 6.25 8.25 13.07
N LYS A 74 6.82 7.12 13.49
CA LYS A 74 6.31 5.77 13.13
C LYS A 74 4.88 5.53 13.61
N ALA A 75 4.52 5.97 14.82
CA ALA A 75 3.17 5.86 15.34
C ALA A 75 2.18 6.71 14.53
N TYR A 76 2.58 7.91 14.09
CA TYR A 76 1.80 8.69 13.14
C TYR A 76 1.67 8.02 11.77
N LEU A 77 2.73 7.39 11.24
CA LEU A 77 2.65 6.62 9.98
C LEU A 77 1.73 5.40 10.10
N ALA A 78 1.74 4.71 11.24
CA ALA A 78 0.87 3.56 11.49
C ALA A 78 -0.62 3.92 11.51
N ILE A 79 -0.95 5.18 11.79
CA ILE A 79 -2.32 5.73 11.67
C ILE A 79 -2.51 6.58 10.40
N SER A 80 -1.62 6.42 9.42
CA SER A 80 -1.61 7.11 8.11
C SER A 80 -1.64 8.64 8.20
N ASN A 81 -1.07 9.20 9.27
CA ASN A 81 -0.94 10.64 9.47
C ASN A 81 0.44 11.12 9.00
N PHE A 82 0.65 11.10 7.68
CA PHE A 82 1.92 11.45 7.03
C PHE A 82 2.37 12.87 7.35
N ASP A 83 1.44 13.84 7.40
CA ASP A 83 1.78 15.24 7.70
C ASP A 83 2.39 15.42 9.08
N GLN A 84 1.80 14.79 10.11
CA GLN A 84 2.38 14.84 11.45
C GLN A 84 3.69 14.05 11.53
N ALA A 85 3.76 12.88 10.88
CA ALA A 85 5.01 12.11 10.82
C ALA A 85 6.16 12.94 10.21
N LYS A 86 5.91 13.64 9.09
CA LYS A 86 6.87 14.57 8.45
C LYS A 86 7.20 15.75 9.36
N THR A 87 6.19 16.37 9.98
CA THR A 87 6.38 17.50 10.89
C THR A 87 7.31 17.15 12.05
N ILE A 88 7.09 16.00 12.72
CA ILE A 88 7.93 15.55 13.84
C ILE A 88 9.38 15.30 13.42
N LEU A 89 9.60 14.76 12.21
CA LEU A 89 10.95 14.56 11.67
C LEU A 89 11.62 15.88 11.29
N LEU A 90 10.89 16.82 10.70
CA LEU A 90 11.39 18.17 10.38
C LEU A 90 11.77 18.95 11.65
N GLU A 91 10.95 18.89 12.70
CA GLU A 91 11.30 19.44 14.01
C GLU A 91 12.53 18.74 14.60
N GLY A 92 12.64 17.42 14.40
CA GLY A 92 13.83 16.64 14.77
C GLY A 92 15.09 17.13 14.08
N ILE A 93 15.02 17.40 12.77
CA ILE A 93 16.11 17.96 11.96
C ILE A 93 16.49 19.36 12.46
N GLU A 94 15.52 20.22 12.78
CA GLU A 94 15.79 21.56 13.30
C GLU A 94 16.54 21.52 14.64
N LEU A 95 16.18 20.58 15.51
CA LEU A 95 16.77 20.44 16.85
C LEU A 95 18.09 19.66 16.86
N ILE A 96 18.22 18.63 16.02
CA ILE A 96 19.35 17.70 15.99
C ILE A 96 19.73 17.42 14.52
N PRO A 97 20.29 18.40 13.81
CA PRO A 97 20.58 18.29 12.38
C PRO A 97 21.65 17.23 12.04
N ILE A 98 22.42 16.76 13.03
CA ILE A 98 23.41 15.69 12.83
C ILE A 98 22.81 14.27 12.84
N GLU A 99 21.53 14.13 13.20
CA GLU A 99 20.87 12.81 13.29
C GLU A 99 20.36 12.37 11.92
N GLU A 100 21.16 11.54 11.24
CA GLU A 100 20.89 11.06 9.88
C GLU A 100 19.56 10.29 9.76
N SER A 101 19.11 9.63 10.84
CA SER A 101 17.88 8.84 10.85
C SER A 101 16.64 9.67 10.50
N PHE A 102 16.62 10.96 10.83
CA PHE A 102 15.46 11.80 10.50
C PHE A 102 15.33 12.02 8.99
N TYR A 103 16.46 12.21 8.30
CA TYR A 103 16.50 12.42 6.86
C TYR A 103 16.10 11.16 6.08
N SER A 104 16.64 9.99 6.45
CA SER A 104 16.28 8.73 5.79
C SER A 104 14.81 8.35 5.97
N ASN A 105 14.27 8.50 7.18
CA ASN A 105 12.84 8.25 7.43
C ASN A 105 11.95 9.24 6.68
N LEU A 106 12.32 10.52 6.64
CA LEU A 106 11.56 11.53 5.91
C LEU A 106 11.60 11.30 4.39
N ALA A 107 12.75 10.90 3.84
CA ALA A 107 12.89 10.51 2.44
C ALA A 107 12.00 9.31 2.09
N HIS A 108 11.94 8.27 2.94
CA HIS A 108 11.03 7.14 2.74
C HIS A 108 9.56 7.55 2.73
N ILE A 109 9.15 8.51 3.58
CA ILE A 109 7.78 9.02 3.57
C ILE A 109 7.49 9.71 2.23
N TYR A 110 8.39 10.60 1.77
CA TYR A 110 8.23 11.28 0.49
C TYR A 110 8.17 10.30 -0.68
N ILE A 111 8.99 9.25 -0.69
CA ILE A 111 8.92 8.18 -1.71
C ILE A 111 7.56 7.47 -1.68
N GLY A 112 7.05 7.16 -0.48
CA GLY A 112 5.72 6.56 -0.30
C GLY A 112 4.59 7.43 -0.85
N GLU A 113 4.73 8.76 -0.77
CA GLU A 113 3.81 9.75 -1.35
C GLU A 113 4.09 10.06 -2.83
N SER A 114 5.01 9.34 -3.48
CA SER A 114 5.49 9.60 -4.86
C SER A 114 6.14 10.98 -5.07
N GLU A 115 6.57 11.64 -4.00
CA GLU A 115 7.29 12.92 -4.00
C GLU A 115 8.81 12.70 -4.10
N VAL A 116 9.27 12.05 -5.17
CA VAL A 116 10.67 11.63 -5.37
C VAL A 116 11.65 12.81 -5.24
N ILE A 117 11.30 13.97 -5.78
CA ILE A 117 12.17 15.16 -5.75
C ILE A 117 12.31 15.72 -4.34
N ALA A 118 11.24 15.67 -3.53
CA ALA A 118 11.31 16.07 -2.13
C ALA A 118 12.21 15.11 -1.33
N ALA A 119 12.14 13.81 -1.62
CA ALA A 119 13.02 12.82 -1.02
C ALA A 119 14.50 13.11 -1.31
N LEU A 120 14.86 13.35 -2.58
CA LEU A 120 16.23 13.69 -2.98
C LEU A 120 16.75 14.95 -2.28
N LYS A 121 15.94 16.01 -2.17
CA LYS A 121 16.32 17.25 -1.47
C LYS A 121 16.61 17.03 0.01
N ILE A 122 15.77 16.24 0.68
CA ILE A 122 16.00 15.91 2.09
C ILE A 122 17.28 15.11 2.27
N LEU A 123 17.53 14.13 1.39
CA LEU A 123 18.77 13.35 1.43
C LEU A 123 19.99 14.23 1.19
N GLU A 124 19.97 15.10 0.18
CA GLU A 124 21.05 16.04 -0.12
C GLU A 124 21.35 16.98 1.07
N ASN A 125 20.30 17.53 1.69
CA ASN A 125 20.43 18.32 2.90
C ASN A 125 21.11 17.51 4.02
N GLY A 126 20.63 16.30 4.28
CA GLY A 126 21.21 15.40 5.27
C GLY A 126 22.68 15.07 5.00
N ILE A 127 23.03 14.76 3.74
CA ILE A 127 24.41 14.49 3.30
C ILE A 127 25.30 15.70 3.60
N SER A 128 24.86 16.92 3.24
CA SER A 128 25.64 18.15 3.41
C SER A 128 25.96 18.51 4.88
N ILE A 129 25.16 18.00 5.82
CA ILE A 129 25.29 18.27 7.25
C ILE A 129 26.01 17.14 7.99
N THR A 130 25.71 15.90 7.62
CA THR A 130 26.15 14.70 8.37
C THR A 130 27.38 14.01 7.78
N ASP A 131 27.73 14.30 6.52
CA ASP A 131 28.69 13.54 5.72
C ASP A 131 28.38 12.02 5.67
N SER A 132 27.09 11.64 5.81
CA SER A 132 26.65 10.24 5.89
C SER A 132 26.74 9.50 4.56
N SER A 133 27.56 8.44 4.53
CA SER A 133 27.65 7.54 3.37
C SER A 133 26.35 6.75 3.13
N SER A 134 25.57 6.47 4.17
CA SER A 134 24.30 5.74 4.01
C SER A 134 23.23 6.60 3.32
N LEU A 135 23.17 7.89 3.65
CA LEU A 135 22.31 8.83 2.94
C LEU A 135 22.76 9.03 1.49
N GLN A 136 24.07 9.05 1.25
CA GLN A 136 24.65 9.11 -0.10
C GLN A 136 24.25 7.90 -0.94
N GLU A 137 24.39 6.68 -0.41
CA GLU A 137 23.97 5.45 -1.11
C GLU A 137 22.48 5.46 -1.46
N THR A 138 21.64 5.95 -0.54
CA THR A 138 20.19 6.07 -0.77
C THR A 138 19.88 7.11 -1.85
N TYR A 139 20.54 8.27 -1.80
CA TYR A 139 20.39 9.32 -2.81
C TYR A 139 20.81 8.81 -4.20
N GLU A 140 21.97 8.16 -4.30
CA GLU A 140 22.48 7.61 -5.55
C GLU A 140 21.54 6.56 -6.13
N SER A 141 21.04 5.63 -5.32
CA SER A 141 20.09 4.60 -5.75
C SER A 141 18.80 5.20 -6.34
N ILE A 142 18.23 6.23 -5.70
CA ILE A 142 17.03 6.91 -6.21
C ILE A 142 17.37 7.65 -7.51
N ASN A 143 18.48 8.40 -7.53
CA ASN A 143 18.87 9.23 -8.66
C ASN A 143 19.24 8.41 -9.91
N GLU A 144 19.93 7.27 -9.75
CA GLU A 144 20.23 6.34 -10.84
C GLU A 144 18.98 5.74 -11.50
N SER A 145 17.87 5.71 -10.75
CA SER A 145 16.57 5.23 -11.23
C SER A 145 15.74 6.32 -11.92
N ILE A 146 16.27 7.55 -12.04
CA ILE A 146 15.63 8.65 -12.77
C ILE A 146 16.21 8.73 -14.18
N PHE A 147 15.36 8.61 -15.19
CA PHE A 147 15.79 8.70 -16.59
C PHE A 147 14.70 9.23 -17.52
N ILE A 148 15.12 9.71 -18.69
CA ILE A 148 14.19 10.05 -19.78
C ILE A 148 13.82 8.75 -20.52
N LYS A 149 12.58 8.31 -20.31
CA LYS A 149 11.96 7.17 -20.95
C LYS A 149 11.60 7.51 -22.39
N SER A 150 12.47 7.07 -23.30
CA SER A 150 12.22 7.02 -24.74
C SER A 150 13.31 6.24 -25.44
N ARG A 151 13.04 5.87 -26.69
CA ARG A 151 14.04 5.42 -27.66
C ARG A 151 14.94 6.59 -28.09
N THR A 152 16.13 6.30 -28.60
CA THR A 152 17.14 7.30 -28.93
C THR A 152 16.99 7.85 -30.34
N LEU A 153 16.57 7.03 -31.30
CA LEU A 153 16.45 7.44 -32.69
C LEU A 153 15.16 8.23 -32.92
N VAL A 154 15.17 9.27 -33.76
CA VAL A 154 13.97 10.03 -34.17
C VAL A 154 14.02 10.25 -35.68
N GLN A 155 12.88 10.13 -36.37
CA GLN A 155 12.82 10.42 -37.80
C GLN A 155 12.70 11.93 -38.04
N LYS A 156 13.44 12.46 -39.01
CA LYS A 156 13.32 13.84 -39.48
C LYS A 156 11.86 14.14 -39.88
N GLU A 157 11.36 15.30 -39.46
CA GLU A 157 9.98 15.77 -39.63
C GLU A 157 8.91 15.00 -38.82
N TYR A 158 9.33 14.20 -37.84
CA TYR A 158 8.43 13.50 -36.93
C TYR A 158 8.79 13.76 -35.47
N SER A 159 7.78 13.61 -34.61
CA SER A 159 7.91 13.81 -33.17
C SER A 159 8.08 12.48 -32.43
N ARG A 160 8.79 12.53 -31.31
CA ARG A 160 8.92 11.42 -30.37
C ARG A 160 8.60 11.87 -28.96
N LYS A 161 7.70 11.15 -28.31
CA LYS A 161 7.39 11.38 -26.90
C LYS A 161 8.58 11.05 -26.02
N LEU A 162 8.92 11.97 -25.12
CA LEU A 162 9.87 11.82 -24.05
C LEU A 162 9.16 12.04 -22.72
N GLU A 163 9.43 11.19 -21.75
CA GLU A 163 8.85 11.27 -20.41
C GLU A 163 9.99 11.14 -19.39
N LEU A 164 10.10 12.08 -18.46
CA LEU A 164 11.03 11.92 -17.34
C LEU A 164 10.33 11.04 -16.29
N VAL A 165 10.98 9.95 -15.90
CA VAL A 165 10.40 9.01 -14.93
C VAL A 165 11.39 8.66 -13.85
N TRP A 166 10.87 8.32 -12.67
CA TRP A 166 11.56 7.54 -11.66
C TRP A 166 11.02 6.10 -11.70
N GLU A 167 11.90 5.11 -11.85
CA GLU A 167 11.53 3.69 -11.85
C GLU A 167 11.71 3.08 -10.46
N LYS A 168 10.67 2.41 -9.96
CA LYS A 168 10.76 1.59 -8.74
C LYS A 168 11.44 0.26 -9.05
N ASP A 169 11.94 -0.43 -8.02
CA ASP A 169 12.47 -1.79 -8.14
C ASP A 169 11.49 -2.80 -8.77
N SER A 170 10.18 -2.52 -8.70
CA SER A 170 9.13 -3.33 -9.34
C SER A 170 9.03 -3.13 -10.86
N GLY A 171 9.76 -2.19 -11.46
CA GLY A 171 9.62 -1.75 -12.85
C GLY A 171 8.48 -0.77 -13.09
N GLU A 172 7.78 -0.33 -12.04
CA GLU A 172 6.77 0.71 -12.13
C GLU A 172 7.43 2.09 -12.27
N THR A 173 7.01 2.87 -13.25
CA THR A 173 7.55 4.21 -13.49
C THR A 173 6.60 5.30 -12.99
N ILE A 174 7.09 6.24 -12.19
CA ILE A 174 6.39 7.45 -11.75
C ILE A 174 6.86 8.63 -12.62
N PRO A 175 5.96 9.33 -13.34
CA PRO A 175 6.33 10.50 -14.12
C PRO A 175 6.73 11.68 -13.23
N LEU A 176 7.80 12.37 -13.63
CA LEU A 176 8.33 13.55 -12.94
C LEU A 176 8.17 14.79 -13.82
N THR A 177 8.05 15.96 -13.18
CA THR A 177 8.02 17.25 -13.88
C THR A 177 9.44 17.79 -14.03
N ALA A 178 9.73 18.34 -15.21
CA ALA A 178 11.01 18.95 -15.52
C ALA A 178 10.83 20.12 -16.49
N ASN A 179 11.81 21.02 -16.50
CA ASN A 179 11.99 21.98 -17.58
C ASN A 179 12.83 21.33 -18.68
N TRP A 180 12.36 21.39 -19.92
CA TRP A 180 13.01 20.70 -21.03
C TRP A 180 13.79 21.65 -21.91
N GLN A 181 14.98 21.25 -22.31
CA GLN A 181 15.80 21.98 -23.26
C GLN A 181 16.48 21.03 -24.25
N VAL A 182 16.72 21.53 -25.47
CA VAL A 182 17.52 20.84 -26.48
C VAL A 182 18.82 21.62 -26.66
N LEU A 183 19.96 20.95 -26.52
CA LEU A 183 21.26 21.61 -26.58
C LEU A 183 21.61 22.12 -27.99
N ASP A 184 21.18 21.40 -29.03
CA ASP A 184 21.26 21.84 -30.42
C ASP A 184 19.87 21.89 -31.07
N ASN A 185 19.28 23.08 -31.07
CA ASN A 185 17.97 23.36 -31.65
C ASN A 185 17.93 23.27 -33.19
N SER A 186 19.08 23.16 -33.86
CA SER A 186 19.11 22.93 -35.31
C SER A 186 18.75 21.49 -35.67
N ILE A 187 18.99 20.55 -34.75
CA ILE A 187 18.69 19.13 -34.93
C ILE A 187 17.23 18.82 -34.58
N GLY A 188 16.68 19.48 -33.56
CA GLY A 188 15.28 19.33 -33.19
C GLY A 188 14.83 20.29 -32.09
N ILE A 189 13.53 20.31 -31.81
CA ILE A 189 12.91 21.18 -30.80
C ILE A 189 11.93 20.40 -29.95
N ILE A 190 11.58 20.95 -28.78
CA ILE A 190 10.44 20.48 -28.00
C ILE A 190 9.18 21.21 -28.46
N GLU A 191 8.15 20.46 -28.81
CA GLU A 191 6.80 20.95 -29.02
C GLU A 191 6.06 20.88 -27.68
N GLU A 192 5.54 22.03 -27.20
CA GLU A 192 4.78 22.06 -25.94
C GLU A 192 3.53 21.19 -26.07
N SER A 193 3.36 20.24 -25.14
CA SER A 193 2.14 19.45 -25.08
C SER A 193 1.00 20.31 -24.56
N GLU A 194 -0.12 20.40 -25.30
CA GLU A 194 -1.32 21.12 -24.87
C GLU A 194 -1.97 20.53 -23.59
N THR A 195 -1.51 19.35 -23.15
CA THR A 195 -2.06 18.64 -22.01
C THR A 195 -0.96 17.95 -21.18
N ASN A 196 -0.68 18.53 -20.00
CA ASN A 196 0.02 17.93 -18.86
C ASN A 196 1.57 17.96 -18.89
N ASP A 197 2.19 18.65 -17.91
CA ASP A 197 3.65 18.90 -17.75
C ASP A 197 4.55 17.65 -17.55
N LYS A 198 4.01 16.45 -17.76
CA LYS A 198 4.67 15.17 -17.45
C LYS A 198 5.40 14.55 -18.63
N HIS A 199 5.10 14.98 -19.87
CA HIS A 199 5.81 14.53 -21.06
C HIS A 199 5.97 15.67 -22.07
N VAL A 200 6.92 15.50 -22.99
CA VAL A 200 7.15 16.42 -24.12
C VAL A 200 7.29 15.64 -25.42
N ASP A 201 7.00 16.30 -26.53
CA ASP A 201 7.25 15.75 -27.86
C ASP A 201 8.48 16.43 -28.46
N PHE A 202 9.53 15.64 -28.74
CA PHE A 202 10.71 16.12 -29.45
C PHE A 202 10.50 15.96 -30.95
N PHE A 203 10.49 17.07 -31.69
CA PHE A 203 10.35 17.09 -33.15
C PHE A 203 11.74 17.17 -33.83
N GLY A 204 12.05 16.21 -34.68
CA GLY A 204 13.31 16.18 -35.44
C GLY A 204 13.28 17.13 -36.65
N ILE A 205 14.26 18.03 -36.77
CA ILE A 205 14.35 19.03 -37.85
C ILE A 205 15.41 18.62 -38.88
N GLU A 206 16.66 18.41 -38.45
CA GLU A 206 17.77 18.02 -39.33
C GLU A 206 18.47 16.77 -38.83
N VAL A 207 19.03 16.01 -39.77
CA VAL A 207 19.80 14.80 -39.46
C VAL A 207 21.05 15.17 -38.67
N GLY A 208 21.25 14.49 -37.54
CA GLY A 208 22.37 14.73 -36.65
C GLY A 208 22.09 14.20 -35.25
N GLU A 209 22.91 14.62 -34.30
CA GLU A 209 22.81 14.20 -32.90
C GLU A 209 22.65 15.43 -32.03
N THR A 210 21.78 15.34 -31.03
CA THR A 210 21.58 16.37 -30.02
C THR A 210 21.36 15.73 -28.67
N VAL A 211 21.32 16.55 -27.63
CA VAL A 211 20.98 16.12 -26.27
C VAL A 211 19.72 16.85 -25.87
N VAL A 212 18.74 16.08 -25.43
CA VAL A 212 17.59 16.60 -24.70
C VAL A 212 17.92 16.51 -23.21
N ARG A 213 17.77 17.63 -22.53
CA ARG A 213 18.01 17.75 -21.09
C ARG A 213 16.71 18.08 -20.38
N ALA A 214 16.42 17.31 -19.34
CA ALA A 214 15.35 17.55 -18.40
C ALA A 214 15.95 18.11 -17.11
N ASP A 215 15.71 19.39 -16.83
CA ASP A 215 16.16 20.06 -15.62
C ASP A 215 15.08 19.95 -14.52
N VAL A 216 15.47 19.34 -13.42
CA VAL A 216 14.64 19.17 -12.23
C VAL A 216 15.27 19.96 -11.11
N GLU A 217 14.83 21.21 -10.99
CA GLU A 217 15.36 22.17 -10.02
C GLU A 217 16.89 22.29 -10.07
N ASP A 218 17.61 21.58 -9.18
CA ASP A 218 19.05 21.68 -8.98
C ASP A 218 19.87 20.60 -9.73
N PHE A 219 19.23 19.64 -10.41
CA PHE A 219 19.91 18.63 -11.22
C PHE A 219 19.32 18.48 -12.62
N SER A 220 20.08 17.83 -13.51
CA SER A 220 19.72 17.66 -14.92
C SER A 220 19.91 16.21 -15.35
N ILE A 221 18.95 15.69 -16.13
CA ILE A 221 19.01 14.37 -16.75
C ILE A 221 19.12 14.54 -18.26
N ASP A 222 20.17 13.95 -18.84
CA ASP A 222 20.47 14.06 -20.27
C ASP A 222 20.09 12.79 -21.02
N LYS A 223 19.51 12.96 -22.21
CA LYS A 223 19.25 11.90 -23.18
C LYS A 223 19.82 12.29 -24.53
N GLN A 224 20.73 11.48 -25.05
CA GLN A 224 21.15 11.61 -26.44
C GLN A 224 19.99 11.23 -27.36
N ILE A 225 19.73 12.08 -28.35
CA ILE A 225 18.75 11.87 -29.43
C ILE A 225 19.49 11.94 -30.76
N ILE A 226 19.19 11.01 -31.66
CA ILE A 226 19.79 10.93 -32.99
C ILE A 226 18.68 11.05 -34.02
N VAL A 227 18.67 12.14 -34.78
CA VAL A 227 17.73 12.37 -35.86
C VAL A 227 18.28 11.78 -37.16
N ARG A 228 17.49 10.96 -37.85
CA ARG A 228 17.84 10.33 -39.14
C ARG A 228 16.77 10.56 -40.18
N GLU A 229 17.12 10.42 -41.46
CA GLU A 229 16.16 10.52 -42.58
C GLU A 229 15.02 9.51 -42.46
N GLN A 230 15.33 8.28 -42.01
CA GLN A 230 14.35 7.24 -41.73
C GLN A 230 14.74 6.49 -40.47
N VAL A 231 13.73 6.17 -39.66
CA VAL A 231 13.88 5.37 -38.44
C VAL A 231 12.80 4.31 -38.44
N LEU A 232 13.14 3.07 -38.10
CA LEU A 232 12.17 1.99 -37.96
C LEU A 232 11.25 2.28 -36.76
N GLU A 233 9.95 2.41 -37.02
CA GLU A 233 8.93 2.64 -36.00
C GLU A 233 8.01 1.46 -35.77
N ASN A 234 7.86 0.60 -36.78
CA ASN A 234 7.01 -0.57 -36.68
C ASN A 234 7.57 -1.72 -37.50
N ILE A 235 7.35 -2.95 -37.03
CA ILE A 235 7.61 -4.18 -37.79
C ILE A 235 6.30 -4.94 -37.91
N ILE A 236 5.85 -5.11 -39.15
CA ILE A 236 4.75 -5.98 -39.53
C ILE A 236 5.34 -7.38 -39.76
N VAL A 237 4.88 -8.36 -38.98
CA VAL A 237 5.28 -9.77 -39.10
C VAL A 237 4.25 -10.52 -39.93
N LYS A 238 4.67 -11.28 -40.94
CA LYS A 238 3.79 -12.10 -41.78
C LYS A 238 4.20 -13.58 -41.67
N PRO A 239 3.24 -14.51 -41.45
CA PRO A 239 1.80 -14.28 -41.29
C PRO A 239 1.44 -13.54 -39.98
N GLN A 240 0.38 -12.73 -40.02
CA GLN A 240 -0.13 -11.96 -38.87
C GLN A 240 -0.89 -12.83 -37.86
N GLU A 241 -1.39 -13.99 -38.28
CA GLU A 241 -2.14 -14.92 -37.44
C GLU A 241 -1.23 -16.02 -36.87
N HIS A 242 -1.36 -16.26 -35.57
CA HIS A 242 -0.69 -17.35 -34.86
C HIS A 242 -1.39 -18.68 -35.20
N LYS A 243 -0.84 -19.41 -36.16
CA LYS A 243 -1.23 -20.80 -36.40
C LYS A 243 -0.45 -21.70 -35.47
N THR A 244 -1.13 -22.67 -34.85
CA THR A 244 -0.45 -23.83 -34.28
C THR A 244 0.33 -24.53 -35.38
N LEU A 245 1.61 -24.79 -35.13
CA LEU A 245 2.55 -25.36 -36.11
C LEU A 245 2.85 -26.80 -35.74
N ALA A 246 2.67 -27.76 -36.63
CA ALA A 246 3.07 -29.14 -36.33
C ALA A 246 4.61 -29.27 -36.27
N ILE A 247 5.13 -30.20 -35.45
CA ILE A 247 6.56 -30.55 -35.46
C ILE A 247 7.02 -30.88 -36.89
N GLY A 248 8.15 -30.29 -37.30
CA GLY A 248 8.74 -30.46 -38.62
C GLY A 248 8.07 -29.66 -39.74
N GLN A 249 6.95 -28.98 -39.50
CA GLN A 249 6.33 -28.09 -40.48
C GLN A 249 7.12 -26.77 -40.55
N PRO A 250 7.61 -26.35 -41.72
CA PRO A 250 8.30 -25.08 -41.85
C PRO A 250 7.30 -23.91 -41.85
N LEU A 251 7.59 -22.88 -41.08
CA LEU A 251 6.91 -21.60 -41.07
C LEU A 251 7.82 -20.51 -41.65
N SER A 252 7.48 -20.01 -42.84
CA SER A 252 8.15 -18.85 -43.42
C SER A 252 7.63 -17.58 -42.78
N ILE A 253 8.52 -16.87 -42.08
CA ILE A 253 8.25 -15.59 -41.42
C ILE A 253 8.90 -14.49 -42.27
N THR A 254 8.11 -13.50 -42.69
CA THR A 254 8.60 -12.32 -43.39
C THR A 254 8.31 -11.05 -42.60
N LEU A 255 9.21 -10.09 -42.68
CA LEU A 255 9.16 -8.82 -41.98
C LEU A 255 9.00 -7.69 -42.98
N GLU A 256 8.15 -6.73 -42.62
CA GLU A 256 8.03 -5.46 -43.30
C GLU A 256 8.23 -4.36 -42.25
N GLY A 257 9.36 -3.65 -42.36
CA GLY A 257 9.66 -2.52 -41.50
C GLY A 257 8.99 -1.27 -42.05
N LEU A 258 8.39 -0.48 -41.18
CA LEU A 258 7.80 0.81 -41.53
C LEU A 258 8.45 1.93 -40.73
N ASP A 259 8.65 3.05 -41.41
CA ASP A 259 9.12 4.30 -40.83
C ASP A 259 7.96 5.10 -40.19
N ALA A 260 8.24 6.29 -39.65
CA ALA A 260 7.22 7.13 -39.00
C ALA A 260 6.12 7.63 -39.96
N ALA A 261 6.40 7.68 -41.26
CA ALA A 261 5.45 8.02 -42.31
C ALA A 261 4.62 6.81 -42.77
N GLY A 262 4.93 5.61 -42.29
CA GLY A 262 4.36 4.36 -42.77
C GLY A 262 4.95 3.88 -44.10
N ASN A 263 6.09 4.42 -44.52
CA ASN A 263 6.82 3.95 -45.70
C ASN A 263 7.67 2.73 -45.35
N PRO A 264 7.86 1.78 -46.28
CA PRO A 264 8.75 0.65 -46.08
C PRO A 264 10.21 1.09 -45.88
N ILE A 265 10.89 0.47 -44.92
CA ILE A 265 12.33 0.62 -44.67
C ILE A 265 13.04 -0.74 -44.74
N ASP A 266 14.19 -0.77 -45.39
CA ASP A 266 15.08 -1.94 -45.39
C ASP A 266 15.95 -1.94 -44.13
N PHE A 267 16.01 -3.08 -43.44
CA PHE A 267 16.83 -3.27 -42.26
C PHE A 267 17.30 -4.72 -42.16
N ASN A 268 18.32 -4.98 -41.33
CA ASN A 268 18.82 -6.33 -41.08
C ASN A 268 18.69 -6.67 -39.59
N PRO A 269 17.59 -7.34 -39.19
CA PRO A 269 17.35 -7.65 -37.79
C PRO A 269 18.19 -8.82 -37.28
N GLU A 270 18.35 -8.82 -35.96
CA GLU A 270 18.76 -10.00 -35.19
C GLU A 270 17.51 -10.79 -34.79
N TRP A 271 17.59 -12.10 -34.97
CA TRP A 271 16.52 -13.04 -34.61
C TRP A 271 16.97 -13.87 -33.42
N SER A 272 16.10 -14.03 -32.42
CA SER A 272 16.35 -14.92 -31.29
C SER A 272 15.06 -15.60 -30.83
N MET A 273 15.21 -16.63 -29.98
CA MET A 273 14.10 -17.40 -29.41
C MET A 273 14.27 -17.52 -27.90
N SER A 274 13.16 -17.50 -27.16
CA SER A 274 13.20 -17.63 -25.69
C SER A 274 13.65 -19.01 -25.22
N ASN A 275 13.40 -20.05 -26.01
CA ASN A 275 13.85 -21.41 -25.76
C ASN A 275 14.19 -22.14 -27.07
N LYS A 276 14.81 -23.32 -26.96
CA LYS A 276 15.33 -24.09 -28.10
C LYS A 276 14.42 -25.30 -28.42
N ILE A 277 13.21 -25.03 -28.91
CA ILE A 277 12.24 -26.06 -29.38
C ILE A 277 12.18 -26.19 -30.92
N GLY A 278 12.90 -25.32 -31.62
CA GLY A 278 13.03 -25.32 -33.07
C GLY A 278 14.32 -24.66 -33.53
N GLU A 279 14.46 -24.51 -34.84
CA GLU A 279 15.57 -23.84 -35.49
C GLU A 279 15.05 -22.75 -36.43
N LEU A 280 15.77 -21.62 -36.47
CA LEU A 280 15.57 -20.55 -37.44
C LEU A 280 16.64 -20.69 -38.52
N GLU A 281 16.24 -21.06 -39.72
CA GLU A 281 17.12 -21.04 -40.88
C GLU A 281 17.28 -19.57 -41.30
N THR A 282 18.37 -18.94 -40.88
CA THR A 282 18.68 -17.56 -41.30
C THR A 282 19.81 -17.53 -42.32
N SER A 283 19.49 -17.06 -43.52
CA SER A 283 20.43 -16.38 -44.40
C SER A 283 20.07 -14.89 -44.40
N SER A 284 20.69 -14.10 -43.51
CA SER A 284 20.66 -12.62 -43.42
C SER A 284 19.46 -11.91 -44.10
N GLY A 285 18.50 -11.37 -43.34
CA GLY A 285 17.51 -10.43 -43.88
C GLY A 285 16.14 -10.42 -43.20
N LEU A 286 15.16 -9.90 -43.95
CA LEU A 286 13.76 -9.72 -43.55
C LEU A 286 12.91 -11.00 -43.64
N GLN A 287 13.54 -12.16 -43.83
CA GLN A 287 12.85 -13.44 -43.89
C GLN A 287 13.64 -14.50 -43.13
N SER A 288 12.93 -15.33 -42.38
CA SER A 288 13.47 -16.53 -41.76
C SER A 288 12.45 -17.67 -41.85
N THR A 289 12.94 -18.90 -41.87
CA THR A 289 12.08 -20.08 -41.78
C THR A 289 12.29 -20.73 -40.42
N PHE A 290 11.22 -20.78 -39.64
CA PHE A 290 11.20 -21.52 -38.38
C PHE A 290 10.74 -22.95 -38.63
N THR A 291 11.49 -23.92 -38.11
CA THR A 291 11.09 -25.33 -38.13
C THR A 291 11.21 -25.89 -36.71
N ALA A 292 10.09 -26.32 -36.15
CA ALA A 292 10.08 -26.93 -34.82
C ALA A 292 10.56 -28.39 -34.86
N PHE A 293 11.34 -28.80 -33.86
CA PHE A 293 11.66 -30.21 -33.61
C PHE A 293 11.06 -30.73 -32.31
N GLN A 294 10.51 -29.84 -31.48
CA GLN A 294 9.82 -30.15 -30.24
C GLN A 294 8.55 -29.30 -30.11
N GLU A 295 7.50 -29.91 -29.56
CA GLU A 295 6.24 -29.25 -29.19
C GLU A 295 6.40 -28.23 -28.06
N GLY A 296 5.44 -27.32 -27.94
CA GLY A 296 5.35 -26.32 -26.89
C GLY A 296 5.28 -24.89 -27.39
N GLN A 297 5.55 -23.92 -26.51
CA GLN A 297 5.53 -22.49 -26.84
C GLN A 297 6.93 -21.89 -26.86
N THR A 298 7.20 -21.02 -27.84
CA THR A 298 8.41 -20.18 -27.91
C THR A 298 8.07 -18.75 -28.31
N THR A 299 8.83 -17.79 -27.82
CA THR A 299 8.73 -16.38 -28.23
C THR A 299 9.85 -16.06 -29.20
N ILE A 300 9.50 -15.67 -30.43
CA ILE A 300 10.46 -15.15 -31.39
C ILE A 300 10.65 -13.66 -31.10
N SER A 301 11.91 -13.25 -30.90
CA SER A 301 12.29 -11.84 -30.73
C SER A 301 13.05 -11.36 -31.95
N ILE A 302 12.62 -10.20 -32.46
CA ILE A 302 13.24 -9.48 -33.55
C ILE A 302 13.79 -8.18 -32.97
N ARG A 303 15.10 -7.99 -33.07
CA ARG A 303 15.77 -6.78 -32.60
C ARG A 303 16.46 -6.06 -33.74
N TYR A 304 16.30 -4.75 -33.80
CA TYR A 304 17.06 -3.90 -34.70
C TYR A 304 17.30 -2.55 -34.03
N GLU A 305 18.56 -2.20 -33.82
CA GLU A 305 18.97 -1.00 -33.08
C GLU A 305 18.29 -0.95 -31.69
N ASP A 306 17.48 0.08 -31.44
CA ASP A 306 16.73 0.29 -30.21
C ASP A 306 15.25 -0.15 -30.33
N TYR A 307 14.88 -0.85 -31.41
CA TYR A 307 13.55 -1.42 -31.61
C TYR A 307 13.53 -2.93 -31.36
N GLN A 308 12.48 -3.40 -30.70
CA GLN A 308 12.23 -4.81 -30.45
C GLN A 308 10.77 -5.16 -30.74
N LYS A 309 10.55 -6.27 -31.44
CA LYS A 309 9.23 -6.88 -31.65
C LYS A 309 9.28 -8.32 -31.18
N GLN A 310 8.24 -8.77 -30.49
CA GLN A 310 8.08 -10.15 -30.06
C GLN A 310 6.73 -10.68 -30.52
N PHE A 311 6.69 -11.99 -30.74
CA PHE A 311 5.47 -12.73 -30.99
C PHE A 311 5.67 -14.19 -30.61
N ASP A 312 4.60 -14.84 -30.16
CA ASP A 312 4.65 -16.23 -29.71
C ASP A 312 4.26 -17.21 -30.81
N LEU A 313 4.89 -18.38 -30.78
CA LEU A 313 4.57 -19.52 -31.63
C LEU A 313 4.20 -20.70 -30.74
N ASN A 314 3.09 -21.35 -31.09
CA ASN A 314 2.62 -22.59 -30.47
C ASN A 314 2.87 -23.75 -31.43
N ILE A 315 3.58 -24.77 -30.95
CA ILE A 315 3.94 -25.96 -31.73
C ILE A 315 3.07 -27.12 -31.24
N GLU A 316 2.28 -27.68 -32.16
CA GLU A 316 1.42 -28.84 -31.93
C GLU A 316 2.22 -30.14 -31.92
N GLY A 317 1.89 -31.00 -30.95
CA GLY A 317 2.40 -32.36 -30.82
C GLY A 317 1.42 -33.24 -30.06
N GLU A 318 1.92 -34.27 -29.38
CA GLU A 318 1.07 -35.14 -28.54
C GLU A 318 0.65 -34.41 -27.26
N ASN A 319 1.52 -33.54 -26.75
CA ASN A 319 1.21 -32.68 -25.61
C ASN A 319 0.53 -31.39 -26.07
N LYS A 320 -0.21 -30.81 -25.14
CA LYS A 320 -1.07 -29.65 -25.34
C LYS A 320 -0.49 -28.42 -24.64
N THR A 321 -0.78 -27.25 -25.19
CA THR A 321 -0.25 -25.98 -24.69
C THR A 321 -1.32 -25.23 -23.91
N ILE A 322 -0.90 -24.39 -22.97
CA ILE A 322 -1.77 -23.40 -22.32
C ILE A 322 -1.24 -22.03 -22.73
N SER A 323 -1.98 -21.30 -23.56
CA SER A 323 -1.74 -19.89 -23.82
C SER A 323 -2.63 -19.03 -22.95
N TYR A 324 -2.20 -17.79 -22.68
CA TYR A 324 -2.99 -16.86 -21.90
C TYR A 324 -2.88 -15.43 -22.41
N GLU A 325 -3.91 -14.65 -22.15
CA GLU A 325 -3.93 -13.20 -22.29
C GLU A 325 -4.45 -12.53 -21.01
N THR A 326 -4.14 -11.25 -20.84
CA THR A 326 -4.61 -10.44 -19.70
C THR A 326 -5.43 -9.26 -20.21
N THR A 327 -6.63 -9.09 -19.68
CA THR A 327 -7.37 -7.82 -19.79
C THR A 327 -7.12 -7.02 -18.51
N GLY A 328 -6.53 -5.83 -18.63
CA GLY A 328 -6.14 -5.02 -17.47
C GLY A 328 -4.73 -5.30 -16.96
N GLY A 329 -4.38 -4.71 -15.81
CA GLY A 329 -3.04 -4.78 -15.21
C GLY A 329 -2.86 -5.99 -14.28
N GLY A 330 -2.11 -6.99 -14.72
CA GLY A 330 -1.72 -8.15 -13.91
C GLY A 330 -0.87 -9.14 -14.69
N GLU A 331 -0.48 -10.23 -14.03
CA GLU A 331 0.27 -11.33 -14.63
C GLU A 331 -0.45 -12.67 -14.39
N VAL A 332 -0.16 -13.66 -15.23
CA VAL A 332 -0.62 -15.04 -15.09
C VAL A 332 0.59 -15.94 -14.89
N ILE A 333 0.54 -16.78 -13.87
CA ILE A 333 1.58 -17.76 -13.55
C ILE A 333 0.99 -19.15 -13.70
N ILE A 334 1.71 -20.02 -14.40
CA ILE A 334 1.31 -21.39 -14.68
C ILE A 334 2.25 -22.34 -13.94
N PHE A 335 1.70 -23.27 -13.16
CA PHE A 335 2.46 -24.25 -12.39
C PHE A 335 1.96 -25.68 -12.63
N PRO A 336 2.84 -26.65 -12.97
CA PRO A 336 4.28 -26.47 -13.20
C PRO A 336 4.56 -25.68 -14.49
N GLY A 337 5.50 -24.74 -14.49
CA GLY A 337 5.82 -23.94 -15.68
C GLY A 337 6.50 -24.78 -16.76
N GLN A 338 5.72 -25.28 -17.72
CA GLN A 338 6.18 -26.06 -18.86
C GLN A 338 5.72 -25.43 -20.17
N THR A 339 6.45 -25.73 -21.26
CA THR A 339 6.12 -25.24 -22.60
C THR A 339 4.97 -26.05 -23.24
N SER A 340 4.73 -27.27 -22.77
CA SER A 340 3.63 -28.17 -23.16
C SER A 340 3.33 -29.16 -22.02
N TYR A 341 2.14 -29.76 -22.05
CA TYR A 341 1.63 -30.66 -21.01
C TYR A 341 0.99 -31.90 -21.62
N PRO A 342 1.23 -33.11 -21.10
CA PRO A 342 0.45 -34.28 -21.48
C PRO A 342 -1.05 -34.07 -21.32
N ILE A 343 -1.84 -34.70 -22.19
CA ILE A 343 -3.29 -34.75 -22.02
C ILE A 343 -3.61 -35.30 -20.62
N ASP A 344 -4.64 -34.73 -19.99
CA ASP A 344 -5.09 -34.98 -18.62
C ASP A 344 -4.16 -34.46 -17.51
N SER A 345 -3.11 -33.71 -17.85
CA SER A 345 -2.32 -32.99 -16.84
C SER A 345 -3.17 -31.99 -16.08
N LEU A 346 -3.06 -31.97 -14.75
CA LEU A 346 -3.66 -30.93 -13.91
C LEU A 346 -2.65 -29.80 -13.72
N VAL A 347 -3.02 -28.59 -14.12
CA VAL A 347 -2.16 -27.39 -14.05
C VAL A 347 -2.84 -26.33 -13.19
N THR A 348 -2.08 -25.68 -12.32
CA THR A 348 -2.54 -24.55 -11.51
C THR A 348 -2.21 -23.24 -12.21
N ILE A 349 -3.21 -22.37 -12.34
CA ILE A 349 -3.11 -21.04 -12.91
C ILE A 349 -3.37 -20.02 -11.78
N GLU A 350 -2.41 -19.14 -11.54
CA GLU A 350 -2.51 -18.05 -10.57
C GLU A 350 -2.52 -16.71 -11.33
N ALA A 351 -3.53 -15.88 -11.08
CA ALA A 351 -3.53 -14.49 -11.52
C ALA A 351 -2.94 -13.62 -10.40
N ARG A 352 -1.96 -12.78 -10.71
CA ARG A 352 -1.44 -11.79 -9.77
C ARG A 352 -1.78 -10.39 -10.28
N PRO A 353 -2.73 -9.70 -9.63
CA PRO A 353 -3.03 -8.32 -9.98
C PRO A 353 -1.80 -7.43 -9.80
N LYS A 354 -1.61 -6.48 -10.71
CA LYS A 354 -0.67 -5.37 -10.50
C LYS A 354 -1.21 -4.48 -9.37
N ALA A 355 -0.34 -3.72 -8.69
CA ALA A 355 -0.78 -2.72 -7.71
C ALA A 355 -1.82 -1.76 -8.33
N GLY A 356 -2.92 -1.49 -7.60
CA GLY A 356 -4.06 -0.70 -8.08
C GLY A 356 -5.02 -1.45 -8.99
N TRP A 357 -4.85 -2.76 -9.15
CA TRP A 357 -5.75 -3.63 -9.93
C TRP A 357 -6.26 -4.78 -9.06
N LYS A 358 -7.45 -5.26 -9.40
CA LYS A 358 -8.10 -6.39 -8.76
C LYS A 358 -8.41 -7.47 -9.79
N PHE A 359 -8.12 -8.73 -9.46
CA PHE A 359 -8.55 -9.86 -10.27
C PHE A 359 -10.07 -10.03 -10.15
N ILE A 360 -10.75 -10.07 -11.29
CA ILE A 360 -12.20 -10.22 -11.38
C ILE A 360 -12.58 -11.65 -11.72
N GLY A 361 -11.84 -12.31 -12.62
CA GLY A 361 -12.15 -13.67 -13.00
C GLY A 361 -11.37 -14.15 -14.23
N TRP A 362 -11.55 -15.42 -14.53
CA TRP A 362 -11.03 -16.10 -15.71
C TRP A 362 -12.08 -16.15 -16.82
N GLY A 363 -11.61 -16.11 -18.07
CA GLY A 363 -12.38 -16.39 -19.28
C GLY A 363 -11.61 -17.28 -20.26
N GLY A 364 -12.24 -17.61 -21.39
CA GLY A 364 -11.70 -18.58 -22.35
C GLY A 364 -11.96 -20.02 -21.89
N ASP A 365 -10.94 -20.88 -21.98
CA ASP A 365 -11.05 -22.29 -21.58
C ASP A 365 -10.97 -22.51 -20.06
N LEU A 366 -10.71 -21.44 -19.29
CA LEU A 366 -10.83 -21.40 -17.83
C LEU A 366 -11.88 -20.35 -17.44
N GLU A 367 -12.89 -20.74 -16.67
CA GLU A 367 -13.98 -19.83 -16.28
C GLU A 367 -14.08 -19.71 -14.74
N GLY A 368 -14.55 -18.55 -14.28
CA GLY A 368 -14.92 -18.31 -12.88
C GLY A 368 -13.94 -17.41 -12.12
N GLU A 369 -14.21 -17.19 -10.83
CA GLU A 369 -13.54 -16.16 -10.02
C GLU A 369 -12.50 -16.73 -9.03
N SER A 370 -12.29 -18.04 -9.03
CA SER A 370 -11.35 -18.69 -8.11
C SER A 370 -9.91 -18.40 -8.51
N ASN A 371 -9.09 -17.93 -7.57
CA ASN A 371 -7.68 -17.63 -7.81
C ASN A 371 -6.84 -18.02 -6.58
N PRO A 372 -5.86 -18.94 -6.70
CA PRO A 372 -5.50 -19.69 -7.91
C PRO A 372 -6.60 -20.67 -8.36
N ALA A 373 -6.62 -21.00 -9.65
CA ALA A 373 -7.52 -21.97 -10.26
C ALA A 373 -6.75 -23.17 -10.80
N ASN A 374 -7.41 -24.32 -10.91
CA ASN A 374 -6.84 -25.50 -11.55
C ASN A 374 -7.58 -25.79 -12.86
N ILE A 375 -6.83 -26.19 -13.89
CA ILE A 375 -7.35 -26.60 -15.19
C ILE A 375 -6.74 -27.94 -15.60
N THR A 376 -7.56 -28.83 -16.13
CA THR A 376 -7.09 -30.08 -16.73
C THR A 376 -6.84 -29.86 -18.21
N VAL A 377 -5.63 -30.18 -18.67
CA VAL A 377 -5.23 -30.00 -20.07
C VAL A 377 -5.83 -31.12 -20.92
N THR A 378 -6.94 -30.85 -21.59
CA THR A 378 -7.61 -31.82 -22.49
C THR A 378 -7.34 -31.54 -23.97
N ASP A 379 -7.07 -30.28 -24.32
CA ASP A 379 -6.63 -29.84 -25.64
C ASP A 379 -5.71 -28.60 -25.47
N HIS A 380 -5.35 -27.92 -26.56
CA HIS A 380 -4.73 -26.60 -26.48
C HIS A 380 -5.70 -25.63 -25.82
N LEU A 381 -5.32 -25.09 -24.67
CA LEU A 381 -6.14 -24.20 -23.86
C LEU A 381 -5.71 -22.75 -24.09
N ASN A 382 -6.68 -21.86 -24.28
CA ASN A 382 -6.50 -20.43 -24.29
C ASN A 382 -7.32 -19.79 -23.17
N ILE A 383 -6.64 -19.19 -22.20
CA ILE A 383 -7.28 -18.59 -21.03
C ILE A 383 -7.11 -17.07 -21.04
N GLN A 384 -8.04 -16.37 -20.40
CA GLN A 384 -8.00 -14.93 -20.23
C GLN A 384 -8.10 -14.60 -18.74
N ALA A 385 -7.12 -13.88 -18.19
CA ALA A 385 -7.24 -13.29 -16.86
C ALA A 385 -7.83 -11.88 -16.99
N ILE A 386 -8.90 -11.60 -16.25
CA ILE A 386 -9.58 -10.31 -16.28
C ILE A 386 -9.27 -9.58 -14.97
N PHE A 387 -8.64 -8.41 -15.10
CA PHE A 387 -8.35 -7.48 -14.03
C PHE A 387 -9.12 -6.18 -14.26
N GLU A 388 -9.61 -5.59 -13.19
CA GLU A 388 -10.26 -4.28 -13.19
C GLU A 388 -9.45 -3.31 -12.34
N GLU A 389 -9.35 -2.06 -12.79
CA GLU A 389 -8.65 -1.01 -12.08
C GLU A 389 -9.41 -0.68 -10.79
N GLU A 390 -8.74 -0.82 -9.64
CA GLU A 390 -9.28 -0.45 -8.36
C GLU A 390 -9.05 1.05 -8.14
N LEU A 391 -9.98 1.86 -8.67
CA LEU A 391 -9.91 3.31 -8.56
C LEU A 391 -10.01 3.73 -7.08
N THR A 392 -8.97 4.39 -6.56
CA THR A 392 -9.00 5.04 -5.25
C THR A 392 -9.20 6.55 -5.38
N HIS A 393 -9.83 7.16 -4.37
CA HIS A 393 -10.10 8.58 -4.29
C HIS A 393 -9.65 9.14 -2.94
N THR A 394 -9.13 10.36 -2.94
CA THR A 394 -8.67 11.04 -1.72
C THR A 394 -9.72 11.98 -1.16
N LEU A 395 -9.75 12.14 0.17
CA LEU A 395 -10.60 13.10 0.88
C LEU A 395 -9.74 14.11 1.65
N SER A 396 -9.73 15.36 1.20
CA SER A 396 -9.09 16.49 1.90
C SER A 396 -10.08 17.20 2.81
N LEU A 397 -9.69 17.49 4.05
CA LEU A 397 -10.52 18.19 5.03
C LEU A 397 -9.78 19.41 5.61
N ASP A 398 -10.44 20.56 5.66
CA ASP A 398 -9.91 21.79 6.23
C ASP A 398 -10.98 22.51 7.09
N LYS A 399 -10.60 23.48 7.92
CA LYS A 399 -11.53 24.28 8.72
C LYS A 399 -11.10 25.74 8.86
N THR A 400 -12.09 26.63 8.95
CA THR A 400 -11.90 28.02 9.34
C THR A 400 -12.64 28.28 10.65
N GLY A 401 -11.97 28.91 11.62
CA GLY A 401 -12.53 29.12 12.96
C GLY A 401 -12.33 27.92 13.89
N ASP A 402 -12.87 28.02 15.11
CA ASP A 402 -12.65 27.02 16.15
C ASP A 402 -13.79 25.98 16.20
N GLY A 403 -13.43 24.72 15.96
CA GLY A 403 -14.32 23.57 15.87
C GLY A 403 -13.58 22.33 15.37
N GLU A 404 -14.28 21.21 15.30
CA GLU A 404 -13.74 19.92 14.87
C GLU A 404 -14.55 19.35 13.70
N ILE A 405 -13.87 18.61 12.83
CA ILE A 405 -14.50 17.76 11.82
C ILE A 405 -14.34 16.32 12.27
N ILE A 406 -15.47 15.64 12.49
CA ILE A 406 -15.51 14.23 12.86
C ILE A 406 -15.88 13.43 11.62
N ARG A 407 -15.08 12.44 11.26
CA ARG A 407 -15.32 11.54 10.13
C ARG A 407 -15.62 10.12 10.58
N SER A 408 -16.41 9.36 9.81
CA SER A 408 -16.77 7.98 10.13
C SER A 408 -15.72 6.94 9.75
N SER A 409 -14.76 7.30 8.89
CA SER A 409 -13.63 6.47 8.48
C SER A 409 -12.37 7.33 8.45
N MET A 410 -11.23 6.73 8.82
CA MET A 410 -9.93 7.41 8.92
C MET A 410 -9.01 7.16 7.72
N ASN A 411 -9.45 6.38 6.73
CA ASN A 411 -8.65 6.05 5.56
C ASN A 411 -8.19 7.33 4.82
N SER A 412 -6.96 7.30 4.29
CA SER A 412 -6.40 8.35 3.42
C SER A 412 -6.86 8.19 1.97
N GLU A 413 -7.14 6.96 1.56
CA GLU A 413 -7.68 6.58 0.26
C GLU A 413 -8.96 5.78 0.42
N PHE A 414 -9.89 5.99 -0.49
CA PHE A 414 -11.21 5.38 -0.49
C PHE A 414 -11.43 4.68 -1.82
N THR A 415 -11.87 3.42 -1.80
CA THR A 415 -12.27 2.75 -3.03
C THR A 415 -13.44 3.49 -3.67
N HIS A 416 -13.52 3.47 -5.00
CA HIS A 416 -14.58 4.14 -5.74
C HIS A 416 -15.97 3.75 -5.20
N MET A 417 -16.79 4.77 -4.93
CA MET A 417 -18.12 4.70 -4.32
C MET A 417 -18.19 4.39 -2.82
N ASP A 418 -17.06 4.30 -2.11
CA ASP A 418 -17.06 4.29 -0.65
C ASP A 418 -17.86 5.46 -0.10
N THR A 419 -18.49 5.26 1.07
CA THR A 419 -19.24 6.35 1.72
C THR A 419 -18.63 6.71 3.06
N ILE A 420 -18.47 8.01 3.29
CA ILE A 420 -17.91 8.57 4.51
C ILE A 420 -18.82 9.64 5.06
N THR A 421 -19.12 9.57 6.36
CA THR A 421 -19.93 10.58 7.03
C THR A 421 -19.02 11.61 7.70
N LEU A 422 -19.22 12.89 7.39
CA LEU A 422 -18.56 14.03 8.04
C LEU A 422 -19.53 14.73 8.98
N THR A 423 -19.06 15.19 10.13
CA THR A 423 -19.84 15.93 11.13
C THR A 423 -19.02 17.10 11.69
N ALA A 424 -19.51 18.32 11.53
CA ALA A 424 -18.88 19.54 12.05
C ALA A 424 -19.34 19.80 13.48
N ARG A 425 -18.41 19.96 14.41
CA ARG A 425 -18.67 20.23 15.83
C ARG A 425 -18.04 21.56 16.24
N PRO A 426 -18.83 22.65 16.40
CA PRO A 426 -18.30 23.93 16.85
C PRO A 426 -17.72 23.87 18.27
N SER A 427 -16.60 24.56 18.49
CA SER A 427 -16.06 24.81 19.83
C SER A 427 -16.95 25.78 20.62
N SER A 428 -16.75 25.86 21.94
CA SER A 428 -17.53 26.76 22.79
C SER A 428 -17.39 28.22 22.34
N GLY A 429 -18.52 28.91 22.16
CA GLY A 429 -18.54 30.30 21.66
C GLY A 429 -18.54 30.43 20.12
N TRP A 430 -18.55 29.33 19.39
CA TRP A 430 -18.61 29.30 17.92
C TRP A 430 -19.91 28.65 17.43
N THR A 431 -20.26 28.90 16.17
CA THR A 431 -21.37 28.27 15.44
C THR A 431 -20.89 27.77 14.10
N PHE A 432 -21.31 26.57 13.72
CA PHE A 432 -21.10 26.05 12.36
C PHE A 432 -21.98 26.85 11.40
N LYS A 433 -21.36 27.37 10.33
CA LYS A 433 -22.03 28.14 9.29
C LYS A 433 -22.35 27.26 8.08
N GLY A 434 -21.47 26.33 7.73
CA GLY A 434 -21.63 25.43 6.59
C GLY A 434 -20.32 24.80 6.15
N TRP A 435 -20.44 23.82 5.27
CA TRP A 435 -19.36 23.21 4.50
C TRP A 435 -19.19 23.97 3.18
N GLU A 436 -17.95 24.23 2.81
CA GLU A 436 -17.53 24.68 1.48
C GLU A 436 -16.71 23.57 0.80
N GLY A 437 -16.49 23.67 -0.52
CA GLY A 437 -15.72 22.68 -1.29
C GLY A 437 -16.60 21.85 -2.23
N SER A 438 -16.34 20.55 -2.30
CA SER A 438 -16.95 19.64 -3.28
C SER A 438 -18.48 19.64 -3.25
N GLU A 439 -19.10 19.66 -2.07
CA GLU A 439 -20.56 19.64 -1.92
C GLU A 439 -20.99 20.64 -0.82
N PRO A 440 -21.16 21.93 -1.16
CA PRO A 440 -21.47 22.97 -0.18
C PRO A 440 -22.84 22.77 0.45
N THR A 441 -22.93 22.86 1.78
CA THR A 441 -24.19 22.66 2.51
C THR A 441 -24.12 23.22 3.92
N THR A 442 -25.28 23.52 4.50
CA THR A 442 -25.40 24.02 5.88
C THR A 442 -25.71 22.92 6.90
N ASN A 443 -25.90 21.68 6.46
CA ASN A 443 -26.09 20.54 7.35
C ASN A 443 -24.77 20.24 8.08
N ASP A 444 -24.81 20.19 9.41
CA ASP A 444 -23.65 19.89 10.24
C ASP A 444 -23.15 18.45 10.07
N ARG A 445 -24.02 17.52 9.64
CA ARG A 445 -23.68 16.14 9.28
C ARG A 445 -24.03 15.83 7.83
N ILE A 446 -23.07 15.28 7.09
CA ILE A 446 -23.18 14.93 5.66
C ILE A 446 -22.62 13.54 5.39
N THR A 447 -23.19 12.81 4.42
CA THR A 447 -22.62 11.57 3.88
C THR A 447 -22.07 11.86 2.50
N VAL A 448 -20.79 11.61 2.31
CA VAL A 448 -20.03 11.84 1.09
C VAL A 448 -19.82 10.49 0.41
N THR A 449 -20.12 10.40 -0.88
CA THR A 449 -19.75 9.25 -1.72
C THR A 449 -18.46 9.57 -2.47
N MET A 450 -17.46 8.72 -2.33
CA MET A 450 -16.12 8.87 -2.92
C MET A 450 -16.11 8.39 -4.37
N ASN A 451 -16.76 9.16 -5.25
CA ASN A 451 -16.81 8.89 -6.69
C ASN A 451 -15.74 9.66 -7.50
N ASN A 452 -15.05 10.59 -6.86
CA ASN A 452 -13.87 11.31 -7.32
C ASN A 452 -13.10 11.82 -6.08
N ASN A 453 -11.93 12.43 -6.26
CA ASN A 453 -11.27 13.14 -5.16
C ASN A 453 -12.17 14.26 -4.61
N LYS A 454 -12.33 14.30 -3.29
CA LYS A 454 -13.23 15.24 -2.58
C LYS A 454 -12.44 16.16 -1.66
N SER A 455 -12.89 17.40 -1.52
CA SER A 455 -12.35 18.36 -0.57
C SER A 455 -13.47 19.12 0.14
N PHE A 456 -13.42 19.18 1.48
CA PHE A 456 -14.40 19.88 2.29
C PHE A 456 -13.73 20.83 3.29
N LYS A 457 -14.27 22.05 3.39
CA LYS A 457 -13.85 23.04 4.39
C LYS A 457 -15.01 23.39 5.33
N ALA A 458 -14.88 23.09 6.63
CA ALA A 458 -15.87 23.48 7.63
C ALA A 458 -15.68 24.95 8.06
N ILE A 459 -16.75 25.74 7.97
CA ILE A 459 -16.73 27.15 8.38
C ILE A 459 -17.40 27.31 9.74
N PHE A 460 -16.61 27.69 10.74
CA PHE A 460 -17.08 28.09 12.06
C PHE A 460 -16.96 29.60 12.23
N VAL A 461 -18.02 30.24 12.72
CA VAL A 461 -18.03 31.68 13.02
C VAL A 461 -18.26 31.91 14.51
N LYS A 462 -17.56 32.89 15.08
CA LYS A 462 -17.71 33.25 16.49
C LYS A 462 -19.11 33.81 16.71
N LYS A 463 -19.78 33.41 17.79
CA LYS A 463 -21.10 33.98 18.16
C LYS A 463 -20.93 35.48 18.40
N GLU A 464 -21.57 36.32 17.58
CA GLU A 464 -21.57 37.76 17.80
C GLU A 464 -22.41 38.09 19.04
N ASN A 465 -21.78 38.67 20.05
CA ASN A 465 -22.48 39.30 21.17
C ASN A 465 -23.00 40.67 20.70
N ASN A 466 -24.14 40.70 20.02
CA ASN A 466 -24.84 41.97 19.80
C ASN A 466 -25.56 42.39 21.09
N PRO A 467 -25.26 43.55 21.69
CA PRO A 467 -26.04 44.10 22.79
C PRO A 467 -27.33 44.71 22.22
N GLN A 468 -28.43 43.96 22.24
CA GLN A 468 -29.77 44.50 21.99
C GLN A 468 -30.41 44.91 23.34
N PRO A 469 -31.11 46.06 23.43
CA PRO A 469 -31.57 46.59 24.72
C PRO A 469 -32.62 45.69 25.37
N GLU A 470 -32.56 45.62 26.70
CA GLU A 470 -33.46 44.88 27.58
C GLU A 470 -34.95 45.17 27.30
N PRO A 471 -35.82 44.17 27.45
CA PRO A 471 -37.07 44.33 28.14
C PRO A 471 -36.95 43.79 29.57
N THR A 472 -37.52 44.61 30.46
CA THR A 472 -37.66 44.49 31.91
C THR A 472 -37.98 43.09 32.44
N GLN A 473 -37.44 42.84 33.64
CA GLN A 473 -37.35 41.60 34.40
C GLN A 473 -38.66 40.82 34.63
N GLU A 474 -38.58 39.50 34.45
CA GLU A 474 -39.19 38.56 35.39
C GLU A 474 -38.10 37.73 36.05
N GLN A 475 -38.06 37.79 37.38
CA GLN A 475 -37.13 37.08 38.25
C GLN A 475 -37.41 35.57 38.17
N GLN A 476 -36.75 34.87 37.26
CA GLN A 476 -36.67 33.40 37.30
C GLN A 476 -35.48 32.99 38.18
N SER A 477 -35.79 32.32 39.28
CA SER A 477 -34.84 31.63 40.15
C SER A 477 -33.81 30.85 39.33
N PRO A 478 -32.53 30.77 39.75
CA PRO A 478 -31.53 29.97 39.03
C PRO A 478 -32.07 28.55 38.88
N THR A 479 -32.29 28.12 37.63
CA THR A 479 -32.66 26.73 37.37
C THR A 479 -31.50 25.87 37.85
N PRO A 480 -31.70 24.93 38.79
CA PRO A 480 -30.61 24.13 39.32
C PRO A 480 -29.95 23.35 38.16
N SER A 481 -28.62 23.37 38.13
CA SER A 481 -27.81 22.53 37.24
C SER A 481 -27.35 21.30 38.00
N TYR A 482 -27.22 20.19 37.27
CA TYR A 482 -26.84 18.90 37.81
C TYR A 482 -25.72 18.27 37.01
N THR A 483 -24.82 17.59 37.71
CA THR A 483 -23.65 16.95 37.13
C THR A 483 -23.97 15.54 36.64
N LEU A 484 -23.58 15.20 35.42
CA LEU A 484 -23.61 13.83 34.88
C LEU A 484 -22.18 13.28 34.80
N SER A 485 -21.89 12.31 35.64
CA SER A 485 -20.62 11.56 35.61
C SER A 485 -20.82 10.26 34.83
N LEU A 486 -19.89 9.96 33.91
CA LEU A 486 -19.91 8.75 33.09
C LEU A 486 -18.67 7.91 33.39
N GLY A 487 -18.85 6.59 33.48
CA GLY A 487 -17.74 5.64 33.57
C GLY A 487 -18.00 4.41 32.72
N ALA A 488 -16.96 3.71 32.30
CA ALA A 488 -17.09 2.42 31.60
C ALA A 488 -16.30 1.35 32.37
N SER A 489 -16.73 0.09 32.29
CA SER A 489 -15.83 -1.03 32.57
C SER A 489 -14.79 -1.15 31.46
N GLU A 490 -13.79 -2.00 31.66
CA GLU A 490 -12.88 -2.41 30.59
C GLU A 490 -13.67 -2.92 29.37
N GLY A 491 -13.17 -2.65 28.16
CA GLY A 491 -13.74 -3.17 26.92
C GLY A 491 -14.71 -2.27 26.15
N GLY A 492 -14.88 -1.00 26.52
CA GLY A 492 -15.69 -0.07 25.75
C GLY A 492 -15.77 1.33 26.34
N GLN A 493 -16.55 2.20 25.69
CA GLN A 493 -16.71 3.61 26.06
C GLN A 493 -18.18 4.06 26.00
N ILE A 494 -18.48 5.21 26.61
CA ILE A 494 -19.80 5.86 26.52
C ILE A 494 -19.66 7.14 25.71
N ARG A 495 -20.47 7.26 24.66
CA ARG A 495 -20.68 8.52 23.93
C ARG A 495 -21.98 9.17 24.39
N LYS A 496 -21.98 10.49 24.54
CA LYS A 496 -23.20 11.27 24.76
C LYS A 496 -23.42 12.28 23.63
N ASP A 497 -24.67 12.65 23.41
CA ASP A 497 -25.08 13.60 22.36
C ASP A 497 -24.81 15.08 22.70
N GLN A 498 -24.54 15.40 23.97
CA GLN A 498 -24.34 16.77 24.46
C GLN A 498 -23.04 16.94 25.25
N SER A 499 -22.31 18.03 25.02
CA SER A 499 -21.02 18.33 25.65
C SER A 499 -21.15 18.91 27.07
N GLY A 500 -20.05 18.89 27.84
CA GLY A 500 -20.03 19.35 29.24
C GLY A 500 -20.51 18.31 30.25
N ASN A 501 -20.23 18.50 31.54
CA ASN A 501 -20.62 17.59 32.62
C ASN A 501 -21.77 18.14 33.48
N GLN A 502 -22.24 19.36 33.24
CA GLN A 502 -23.37 19.98 33.95
C GLN A 502 -24.52 20.31 33.00
N PHE A 503 -25.74 20.00 33.42
CA PHE A 503 -26.96 20.15 32.62
C PHE A 503 -28.06 20.80 33.45
N LYS A 504 -28.93 21.59 32.81
CA LYS A 504 -30.08 22.20 33.50
C LYS A 504 -31.10 21.14 33.91
N ASN A 505 -31.86 21.40 34.97
CA ASN A 505 -32.98 20.55 35.36
C ASN A 505 -33.95 20.34 34.18
N GLY A 506 -34.26 19.09 33.87
CA GLY A 506 -35.14 18.65 32.78
C GLY A 506 -34.42 18.30 31.47
N THR A 507 -33.11 18.58 31.32
CA THR A 507 -32.36 18.24 30.10
C THR A 507 -32.34 16.73 29.87
N LYS A 508 -32.69 16.28 28.66
CA LYS A 508 -32.55 14.87 28.24
C LYS A 508 -31.22 14.71 27.50
N VAL A 509 -30.39 13.77 27.94
CA VAL A 509 -29.09 13.44 27.33
C VAL A 509 -29.17 12.01 26.80
N ASN A 510 -28.80 11.79 25.55
CA ASN A 510 -28.75 10.46 24.95
C ASN A 510 -27.34 9.88 25.09
N LEU A 511 -27.26 8.63 25.52
CA LEU A 511 -26.04 7.86 25.75
C LEU A 511 -26.00 6.67 24.80
N THR A 512 -24.84 6.43 24.20
CA THR A 512 -24.54 5.27 23.36
C THR A 512 -23.32 4.55 23.94
N ALA A 513 -23.43 3.25 24.18
CA ALA A 513 -22.31 2.39 24.53
C ALA A 513 -21.58 1.94 23.25
N LEU A 514 -20.27 2.06 23.26
CA LEU A 514 -19.38 1.72 22.15
C LEU A 514 -18.42 0.62 22.62
N PRO A 515 -18.68 -0.66 22.30
CA PRO A 515 -17.76 -1.74 22.62
C PRO A 515 -16.46 -1.64 21.81
N ASN A 516 -15.34 -2.01 22.41
CA ASN A 516 -14.07 -2.18 21.70
C ASN A 516 -14.09 -3.49 20.88
N PRO A 517 -13.19 -3.66 19.90
CA PRO A 517 -13.06 -4.94 19.17
C PRO A 517 -12.87 -6.13 20.13
N GLY A 518 -13.62 -7.22 19.91
CA GLY A 518 -13.62 -8.39 20.78
C GLY A 518 -14.39 -8.22 22.11
N TRP A 519 -15.20 -7.17 22.22
CA TRP A 519 -16.08 -6.92 23.37
C TRP A 519 -17.50 -6.60 22.88
N LYS A 520 -18.48 -6.90 23.73
CA LYS A 520 -19.88 -6.54 23.55
C LYS A 520 -20.40 -5.73 24.72
N PHE A 521 -21.34 -4.83 24.43
CA PHE A 521 -22.07 -4.13 25.48
C PHE A 521 -22.95 -5.12 26.25
N ASP A 522 -22.82 -5.14 27.56
CA ASP A 522 -23.59 -6.00 28.45
C ASP A 522 -24.80 -5.23 29.02
N ARG A 523 -24.56 -4.17 29.80
CA ARG A 523 -25.64 -3.38 30.44
C ARG A 523 -25.21 -1.99 30.91
N TRP A 524 -26.20 -1.14 31.16
CA TRP A 524 -26.05 0.10 31.92
C TRP A 524 -26.25 -0.14 33.43
N GLU A 525 -25.47 0.58 34.25
CA GLU A 525 -25.56 0.63 35.71
C GLU A 525 -25.62 2.09 36.22
N GLY A 526 -26.12 2.27 37.44
CA GLY A 526 -26.24 3.58 38.09
C GLY A 526 -27.60 4.22 37.83
N ALA A 527 -27.60 5.46 37.34
CA ALA A 527 -28.81 6.27 37.16
C ALA A 527 -29.70 5.84 35.97
N ILE A 528 -29.23 4.91 35.15
CA ILE A 528 -30.01 4.20 34.13
C ILE A 528 -29.67 2.70 34.19
N SER A 529 -30.59 1.86 33.72
CA SER A 529 -30.44 0.40 33.64
C SER A 529 -31.00 -0.12 32.33
N GLY A 530 -30.41 -1.18 31.79
CA GLY A 530 -30.90 -1.85 30.59
C GLY A 530 -29.77 -2.41 29.73
N THR A 531 -30.13 -3.29 28.79
CA THR A 531 -29.19 -4.00 27.89
C THR A 531 -29.15 -3.42 26.47
N SER A 532 -29.94 -2.38 26.20
CA SER A 532 -29.86 -1.63 24.94
C SER A 532 -28.63 -0.75 24.92
N GLY A 533 -27.82 -0.83 23.86
CA GLY A 533 -26.63 0.01 23.67
C GLY A 533 -26.94 1.51 23.58
N ASN A 534 -28.20 1.91 23.41
CA ASN A 534 -28.65 3.30 23.49
C ASN A 534 -29.60 3.51 24.68
N ALA A 535 -29.43 4.61 25.40
CA ALA A 535 -30.26 5.00 26.53
C ALA A 535 -30.42 6.54 26.61
N THR A 536 -31.55 7.01 27.16
CA THR A 536 -31.79 8.45 27.39
C THR A 536 -31.90 8.72 28.89
N ILE A 537 -31.19 9.71 29.40
CA ILE A 537 -31.22 10.14 30.80
C ILE A 537 -31.77 11.56 30.92
N THR A 538 -32.73 11.77 31.83
CA THR A 538 -33.26 13.11 32.14
C THR A 538 -32.60 13.66 33.40
N MET A 539 -32.02 14.85 33.31
CA MET A 539 -31.25 15.47 34.38
C MET A 539 -32.16 16.19 35.36
N ASN A 540 -32.44 15.58 36.51
CA ASN A 540 -33.23 16.17 37.60
C ASN A 540 -32.50 16.20 38.96
N GLU A 541 -31.29 15.63 39.01
CA GLU A 541 -30.35 15.60 40.12
C GLU A 541 -28.95 15.22 39.58
N ASN A 542 -27.91 15.23 40.41
CA ASN A 542 -26.59 14.71 40.00
C ASN A 542 -26.69 13.20 39.72
N LYS A 543 -26.25 12.76 38.54
CA LYS A 543 -26.38 11.37 38.09
C LYS A 543 -25.02 10.78 37.73
N ASN A 544 -24.85 9.49 38.05
CA ASN A 544 -23.71 8.70 37.64
C ASN A 544 -24.20 7.52 36.81
N VAL A 545 -23.63 7.32 35.63
CA VAL A 545 -23.96 6.22 34.73
C VAL A 545 -22.70 5.45 34.39
N ARG A 546 -22.79 4.13 34.49
CA ARG A 546 -21.70 3.23 34.10
C ARG A 546 -22.15 2.27 33.00
N ALA A 547 -21.35 2.12 31.95
CA ALA A 547 -21.54 1.07 30.94
C ALA A 547 -20.67 -0.13 31.32
N VAL A 548 -21.25 -1.32 31.27
CA VAL A 548 -20.55 -2.58 31.47
C VAL A 548 -20.46 -3.30 30.13
N PHE A 549 -19.25 -3.74 29.80
CA PHE A 549 -18.92 -4.52 28.62
C PHE A 549 -18.42 -5.89 29.06
N SER A 550 -18.65 -6.89 28.21
CA SER A 550 -18.16 -8.25 28.40
C SER A 550 -17.36 -8.68 27.19
N LYS A 551 -16.26 -9.40 27.41
CA LYS A 551 -15.41 -9.90 26.31
C LYS A 551 -16.22 -10.89 25.48
N GLU A 552 -16.11 -10.80 24.16
CA GLU A 552 -16.61 -11.83 23.27
C GLU A 552 -15.61 -12.98 23.26
N GLU A 553 -16.04 -14.15 23.70
CA GLU A 553 -15.21 -15.35 23.68
C GLU A 553 -14.96 -15.75 22.22
N PRO A 554 -13.69 -16.04 21.85
CA PRO A 554 -13.38 -16.50 20.50
C PRO A 554 -14.13 -17.79 20.23
N LYS A 555 -14.77 -17.86 19.05
CA LYS A 555 -15.32 -19.11 18.57
C LYS A 555 -14.17 -20.05 18.27
N ASN A 556 -14.23 -21.24 18.83
CA ASN A 556 -13.27 -22.29 18.52
C ASN A 556 -13.95 -23.43 17.79
N PHE A 557 -13.20 -24.06 16.89
CA PHE A 557 -13.61 -25.22 16.12
C PHE A 557 -12.60 -26.35 16.27
N ASN A 558 -13.08 -27.58 16.21
CA ASN A 558 -12.24 -28.76 16.38
C ASN A 558 -11.67 -29.23 15.05
N LEU A 559 -10.36 -29.42 15.00
CA LEU A 559 -9.69 -30.16 13.94
C LEU A 559 -9.42 -31.59 14.41
N SER A 560 -9.86 -32.55 13.62
CA SER A 560 -9.53 -33.96 13.76
C SER A 560 -8.87 -34.49 12.50
N THR A 561 -7.72 -35.12 12.66
CA THR A 561 -6.95 -35.76 11.59
C THR A 561 -6.90 -37.27 11.82
N THR A 562 -7.11 -38.04 10.76
CA THR A 562 -7.04 -39.51 10.76
C THR A 562 -6.21 -40.02 9.60
N ILE A 563 -5.75 -41.27 9.68
CA ILE A 563 -4.86 -41.88 8.70
C ILE A 563 -5.50 -43.18 8.20
N SER A 564 -5.55 -43.34 6.88
CA SER A 564 -5.95 -44.57 6.18
C SER A 564 -4.73 -45.10 5.43
N GLY A 565 -4.26 -46.31 5.77
CA GLY A 565 -2.95 -46.82 5.33
C GLY A 565 -1.85 -46.60 6.37
N ASP A 566 -0.58 -46.62 5.96
CA ASP A 566 0.57 -46.43 6.86
C ASP A 566 1.36 -45.15 6.53
N GLY A 567 1.53 -44.30 7.55
CA GLY A 567 2.10 -42.96 7.43
C GLY A 567 1.80 -42.10 8.66
N THR A 568 2.14 -40.81 8.58
CA THR A 568 1.86 -39.83 9.65
C THR A 568 1.34 -38.50 9.07
N ILE A 569 0.60 -37.75 9.88
CA ILE A 569 0.24 -36.36 9.59
C ILE A 569 1.03 -35.46 10.55
N SER A 570 1.74 -34.48 10.00
CA SER A 570 2.56 -33.51 10.72
C SER A 570 2.06 -32.08 10.46
N GLY A 571 2.52 -31.11 11.26
CA GLY A 571 2.16 -29.68 11.10
C GLY A 571 0.95 -29.23 11.91
N VAL A 572 0.09 -30.15 12.37
CA VAL A 572 -1.06 -29.86 13.24
C VAL A 572 -1.18 -30.84 14.40
N ARG A 573 -2.00 -30.46 15.40
CA ARG A 573 -2.46 -31.35 16.48
C ARG A 573 -3.98 -31.47 16.45
N ASN A 574 -4.52 -32.64 16.77
CA ASN A 574 -5.96 -32.75 16.98
C ASN A 574 -6.36 -31.90 18.19
N GLY A 575 -7.40 -31.08 18.05
CA GLY A 575 -7.80 -30.17 19.11
C GLY A 575 -8.61 -28.97 18.61
N SER A 576 -8.79 -28.02 19.52
CA SER A 576 -9.60 -26.82 19.31
C SER A 576 -8.73 -25.66 18.81
N TYR A 577 -9.18 -25.00 17.76
CA TYR A 577 -8.51 -23.88 17.09
C TYR A 577 -9.46 -22.69 17.02
N THR A 578 -8.94 -21.47 17.08
CA THR A 578 -9.73 -20.25 16.91
C THR A 578 -10.27 -20.13 15.49
N ASP A 579 -11.48 -19.61 15.33
CA ASP A 579 -12.10 -19.34 14.02
C ASP A 579 -11.16 -18.53 13.12
N GLY A 580 -10.94 -19.01 11.88
CA GLY A 580 -10.05 -18.40 10.91
C GLY A 580 -8.57 -18.81 11.04
N SER A 581 -8.20 -19.68 11.99
CA SER A 581 -6.81 -20.17 12.11
C SER A 581 -6.39 -20.89 10.84
N THR A 582 -5.20 -20.58 10.34
CA THR A 582 -4.59 -21.30 9.21
C THR A 582 -3.54 -22.28 9.72
N ALA A 583 -3.46 -23.46 9.10
CA ALA A 583 -2.44 -24.45 9.43
C ALA A 583 -2.01 -25.22 8.18
N THR A 584 -0.73 -25.60 8.12
CA THR A 584 -0.24 -26.49 7.07
C THR A 584 -0.15 -27.91 7.64
N ILE A 585 -0.85 -28.85 7.01
CA ILE A 585 -0.78 -30.27 7.31
C ILE A 585 0.12 -30.96 6.28
N THR A 586 0.98 -31.86 6.74
CA THR A 586 1.87 -32.62 5.85
C THR A 586 1.76 -34.12 6.10
N ALA A 587 1.32 -34.87 5.10
CA ALA A 587 1.32 -36.32 5.06
C ALA A 587 2.73 -36.84 4.78
N VAL A 588 3.23 -37.70 5.67
CA VAL A 588 4.55 -38.32 5.58
C VAL A 588 4.34 -39.83 5.48
N PRO A 589 4.53 -40.44 4.29
CA PRO A 589 4.37 -41.88 4.11
C PRO A 589 5.37 -42.69 4.95
N ALA A 590 4.96 -43.89 5.39
CA ALA A 590 5.86 -44.87 5.98
C ALA A 590 6.72 -45.56 4.89
N GLU A 591 7.77 -46.28 5.29
CA GLU A 591 8.59 -47.05 4.35
C GLU A 591 7.72 -48.08 3.59
N GLY A 592 7.79 -48.06 2.25
CA GLY A 592 6.97 -48.92 1.38
C GLY A 592 5.54 -48.43 1.11
N TRP A 593 5.21 -47.20 1.50
CA TRP A 593 3.93 -46.55 1.21
C TRP A 593 4.13 -45.23 0.48
N GLU A 594 3.13 -44.84 -0.32
CA GLU A 594 3.04 -43.52 -0.93
C GLU A 594 1.77 -42.80 -0.47
N PHE A 595 1.84 -41.49 -0.36
CA PHE A 595 0.68 -40.65 -0.12
C PHE A 595 -0.20 -40.65 -1.38
N ASP A 596 -1.47 -40.97 -1.23
CA ASP A 596 -2.43 -41.01 -2.34
C ASP A 596 -3.21 -39.70 -2.44
N HIS A 597 -3.97 -39.35 -1.40
CA HIS A 597 -4.73 -38.09 -1.34
C HIS A 597 -5.20 -37.73 0.08
N TRP A 598 -5.63 -36.49 0.26
CA TRP A 598 -6.44 -36.02 1.39
C TRP A 598 -7.92 -36.21 1.07
N GLU A 599 -8.71 -36.61 2.05
CA GLU A 599 -10.18 -36.66 1.96
C GLU A 599 -10.86 -36.14 3.24
N GLY A 600 -12.18 -36.00 3.20
CA GLY A 600 -13.00 -35.43 4.28
C GLY A 600 -13.32 -33.95 4.04
N ASP A 601 -13.03 -33.10 5.03
CA ASP A 601 -13.19 -31.63 4.94
C ASP A 601 -12.04 -30.93 4.18
N ALA A 602 -11.07 -31.71 3.69
CA ALA A 602 -9.99 -31.25 2.82
C ALA A 602 -9.78 -32.25 1.67
N SER A 603 -9.26 -31.80 0.54
CA SER A 603 -9.00 -32.63 -0.64
C SER A 603 -7.72 -32.22 -1.36
N GLY A 604 -7.14 -33.17 -2.10
CA GLY A 604 -5.95 -32.94 -2.93
C GLY A 604 -4.90 -34.04 -2.79
N ASN A 605 -3.98 -34.11 -3.75
CA ASN A 605 -2.90 -35.11 -3.81
C ASN A 605 -1.53 -34.53 -3.41
N ASN A 606 -1.47 -33.26 -3.01
CA ASN A 606 -0.23 -32.70 -2.46
C ASN A 606 -0.04 -33.19 -1.02
N PRO A 607 1.08 -33.86 -0.69
CA PRO A 607 1.35 -34.29 0.68
C PRO A 607 1.40 -33.11 1.65
N SER A 608 1.62 -31.86 1.22
CA SER A 608 1.50 -30.68 2.07
C SER A 608 0.30 -29.80 1.66
N LEU A 609 -0.60 -29.52 2.61
CA LEU A 609 -1.85 -28.79 2.37
C LEU A 609 -2.06 -27.68 3.41
N SER A 610 -2.40 -26.47 2.98
CA SER A 610 -2.81 -25.37 3.88
C SER A 610 -4.32 -25.39 4.07
N ILE A 611 -4.79 -25.35 5.32
CA ILE A 611 -6.21 -25.37 5.69
C ILE A 611 -6.56 -24.15 6.55
N THR A 612 -7.77 -23.62 6.38
CA THR A 612 -8.35 -22.57 7.24
C THR A 612 -9.49 -23.18 8.07
N ILE A 613 -9.38 -23.09 9.39
CA ILE A 613 -10.30 -23.70 10.34
C ILE A 613 -11.38 -22.67 10.72
N ASN A 614 -12.51 -22.72 10.03
CA ASN A 614 -13.68 -21.85 10.25
C ASN A 614 -14.97 -22.61 10.60
N ARG A 615 -14.84 -23.93 10.79
CA ARG A 615 -15.85 -24.86 11.31
C ARG A 615 -15.15 -26.08 11.88
N ASP A 616 -15.88 -26.98 12.55
CA ASP A 616 -15.33 -28.28 12.91
C ASP A 616 -14.91 -29.04 11.64
N MET A 617 -13.67 -29.52 11.59
CA MET A 617 -13.07 -30.19 10.43
C MET A 617 -12.59 -31.61 10.77
N ALA A 618 -12.87 -32.54 9.87
CA ALA A 618 -12.35 -33.91 9.88
C ALA A 618 -11.60 -34.20 8.57
N ILE A 619 -10.30 -34.44 8.66
CA ILE A 619 -9.42 -34.66 7.52
C ILE A 619 -8.75 -36.02 7.63
N THR A 620 -8.68 -36.76 6.52
CA THR A 620 -8.01 -38.06 6.45
C THR A 620 -6.87 -38.00 5.45
N ALA A 621 -5.68 -38.44 5.84
CA ALA A 621 -4.60 -38.77 4.91
C ALA A 621 -4.74 -40.22 4.45
N VAL A 622 -4.85 -40.43 3.14
CA VAL A 622 -4.89 -41.77 2.55
C VAL A 622 -3.53 -42.10 1.95
N PHE A 623 -2.99 -43.25 2.34
CA PHE A 623 -1.75 -43.83 1.84
C PHE A 623 -2.05 -45.17 1.16
N LYS A 624 -1.28 -45.52 0.13
CA LYS A 624 -1.35 -46.82 -0.54
C LYS A 624 0.02 -47.50 -0.54
N SER A 625 0.02 -48.83 -0.45
CA SER A 625 1.23 -49.64 -0.50
C SER A 625 1.92 -49.45 -1.85
N SER A 626 3.22 -49.18 -1.84
CA SER A 626 4.05 -49.05 -3.05
C SER A 626 4.31 -50.40 -3.74
N ASP A 627 4.01 -51.52 -3.07
CA ASP A 627 4.10 -52.88 -3.61
C ASP A 627 2.76 -53.35 -4.18
N LEU A 628 2.35 -52.81 -5.33
CA LEU A 628 1.34 -53.41 -6.21
C LEU A 628 1.73 -53.14 -7.67
N ASP A 629 2.52 -54.06 -8.23
CA ASP A 629 2.58 -54.35 -9.68
C ASP A 629 1.23 -54.89 -10.19
#